data_AF-A0A813EJR9-F1
#
_entry.id   AF-A0A813EJR9-F1
#
_cell.length_a   1.000
_cell.length_b   1.000
_cell.length_c   1.000
_cell.angle_alpha   90.00
_cell.angle_beta   90.00
_cell.angle_gamma   90.00
#
_symmetry.space_group_name_H-M   'P 1'
#
loop_
_entity.id
_entity.type
_entity.pdbx_description
1 polymer ?
#
loop_
_entity_poly.entity_id
_entity_poly.type
_entity_poly.pdbx_seq_one_letter_code
_entity_poly.pdbx_strand_id
1 'polypeptide(L)'
;MFVLKSVDLEGEGDVDGKMRKAVEDYAIGARDASEMILLKPHLEHLRSETMRIKELTCADLQVDRDAPDESVHRLDFLFDSAIRACSGAGPLEEADAQRIRAQISELAENVMNLDPISVPSVYKQLSQASTTLHDLHSSSEKLRFRKRSIAKVVPGQAMEPWSASPSGRIPWGLILAVSVDAAVDGLLIGLAASVALGSGLIMACATTIEMFFLGCSFCCKVLERRRPLYVTVSVCAIPPASLLICTVATGAASVSLKDSVAFSGLIAFSMVALLFLVFQELVVEAAEKDKEATWHVSICLYLGLVVSIILHMALA
;
A
#
# COMPACT_ATOMS: atom_id res chain seq x y z
N MET A 1 -29.08 28.49 42.12
CA MET A 1 -28.15 29.55 41.71
C MET A 1 -27.01 28.90 40.94
N PHE A 2 -27.20 28.72 39.63
CA PHE A 2 -26.17 28.78 38.58
C PHE A 2 -26.96 28.91 37.27
N VAL A 3 -26.85 30.10 36.69
CA VAL A 3 -27.62 30.58 35.54
C VAL A 3 -26.99 29.98 34.28
N LEU A 4 -27.75 29.15 33.56
CA LEU A 4 -27.40 28.72 32.21
C LEU A 4 -27.48 29.95 31.31
N LYS A 5 -26.31 30.44 30.89
CA LYS A 5 -26.18 31.49 29.88
C LYS A 5 -26.39 30.80 28.53
N SER A 6 -27.55 31.04 27.92
CA SER A 6 -27.80 30.76 26.52
C SER A 6 -26.69 31.40 25.69
N VAL A 7 -25.92 30.58 25.01
CA VAL A 7 -25.02 31.03 23.95
C VAL A 7 -25.90 31.18 22.72
N ASP A 8 -26.15 32.43 22.36
CA ASP A 8 -26.89 32.82 21.18
C ASP A 8 -26.23 32.23 19.93
N LEU A 9 -26.94 31.32 19.28
CA LEU A 9 -26.66 30.87 17.92
C LEU A 9 -27.16 31.95 16.94
N GLU A 10 -26.51 33.12 16.96
CA GLU A 10 -26.63 34.11 15.89
C GLU A 10 -25.33 34.10 15.08
N GLY A 11 -25.28 33.18 14.13
CA GLY A 11 -24.17 33.03 13.18
C GLY A 11 -24.56 32.19 11.96
N GLU A 12 -25.85 32.09 11.65
CA GLU A 12 -26.37 31.38 10.49
C GLU A 12 -26.43 32.34 9.29
N GLY A 13 -25.26 32.75 8.83
CA GLY A 13 -25.12 33.66 7.71
C GLY A 13 -23.85 33.32 6.93
N ASP A 14 -24.03 32.87 5.69
CA ASP A 14 -23.01 32.93 4.63
C ASP A 14 -21.95 31.82 4.56
N VAL A 15 -22.03 30.73 5.35
CA VAL A 15 -21.15 29.54 5.14
C VAL A 15 -21.82 28.55 4.19
N ASP A 16 -23.10 28.25 4.40
CA ASP A 16 -23.86 27.28 3.60
C ASP A 16 -24.06 27.77 2.15
N GLY A 17 -24.33 29.07 1.98
CA GLY A 17 -24.47 29.71 0.65
C GLY A 17 -23.16 29.76 -0.14
N LYS A 18 -22.02 30.01 0.52
CA LYS A 18 -20.70 30.02 -0.13
C LYS A 18 -20.26 28.62 -0.54
N MET A 19 -20.51 27.63 0.31
CA MET A 19 -20.16 26.24 0.01
C MET A 19 -21.04 25.68 -1.12
N ARG A 20 -22.34 25.97 -1.09
CA ARG A 20 -23.29 25.57 -2.15
C ARG A 20 -22.97 26.22 -3.50
N LYS A 21 -22.60 27.51 -3.50
CA LYS A 21 -22.21 28.22 -4.73
C LYS A 21 -20.84 27.76 -5.26
N ALA A 22 -19.89 27.45 -4.39
CA ALA A 22 -18.62 26.84 -4.79
C ALA A 22 -18.78 25.43 -5.39
N VAL A 23 -19.75 24.66 -4.88
CA VAL A 23 -20.10 23.34 -5.42
C VAL A 23 -20.85 23.46 -6.76
N GLU A 24 -21.76 24.42 -6.92
CA GLU A 24 -22.45 24.69 -8.20
C GLU A 24 -21.48 25.23 -9.27
N ASP A 25 -20.61 26.19 -8.92
CA ASP A 25 -19.61 26.74 -9.84
C ASP A 25 -18.58 25.67 -10.27
N TYR A 26 -18.30 24.68 -9.41
CA TYR A 26 -17.43 23.55 -9.71
C TYR A 26 -18.13 22.44 -10.51
N ALA A 27 -19.41 22.17 -10.26
CA ALA A 27 -20.21 21.20 -11.02
C ALA A 27 -20.37 21.60 -12.50
N ILE A 28 -20.30 22.90 -12.80
CA ILE A 28 -20.30 23.44 -14.17
C ILE A 28 -18.90 23.34 -14.83
N GLY A 29 -17.85 23.04 -14.03
CA GLY A 29 -16.44 23.02 -14.44
C GLY A 29 -15.77 21.65 -14.54
N ALA A 30 -16.45 20.54 -14.28
CA ALA A 30 -15.90 19.19 -14.48
C ALA A 30 -15.71 18.92 -15.99
N ARG A 31 -14.54 19.29 -16.51
CA ARG A 31 -14.26 19.31 -17.96
C ARG A 31 -13.44 18.12 -18.46
N ASP A 32 -13.08 17.14 -17.64
CA ASP A 32 -12.29 16.02 -18.14
C ASP A 32 -12.56 14.67 -17.43
N ALA A 33 -12.69 13.60 -18.23
CA ALA A 33 -12.92 12.23 -17.74
C ALA A 33 -11.77 11.73 -16.84
N SER A 34 -10.59 12.34 -16.98
CA SER A 34 -9.38 12.06 -16.19
C SER A 34 -9.49 12.49 -14.72
N GLU A 35 -10.21 13.58 -14.41
CA GLU A 35 -10.40 14.07 -13.04
C GLU A 35 -11.36 13.17 -12.25
N MET A 36 -12.38 12.64 -12.92
CA MET A 36 -13.36 11.70 -12.35
C MET A 36 -12.72 10.35 -11.95
N ILE A 37 -11.70 9.89 -12.68
CA ILE A 37 -10.96 8.66 -12.35
C ILE A 37 -10.19 8.81 -11.02
N LEU A 38 -9.64 9.99 -10.74
CA LEU A 38 -8.91 10.27 -9.50
C LEU A 38 -9.82 10.44 -8.28
N LEU A 39 -11.04 10.93 -8.49
CA LEU A 39 -12.00 11.20 -7.41
C LEU A 39 -12.76 9.94 -6.95
N LYS A 40 -12.99 8.97 -7.86
CA LYS A 40 -13.74 7.75 -7.59
C LYS A 40 -13.28 6.95 -6.35
N PRO A 41 -11.97 6.64 -6.15
CA PRO A 41 -11.54 5.88 -4.97
C PRO A 41 -11.76 6.64 -3.65
N HIS A 42 -11.67 7.97 -3.67
CA HIS A 42 -11.91 8.79 -2.49
C HIS A 42 -13.39 8.73 -2.06
N LEU A 43 -14.31 8.78 -3.02
CA LEU A 43 -15.75 8.68 -2.77
C LEU A 43 -16.17 7.28 -2.29
N GLU A 44 -15.55 6.23 -2.83
CA GLU A 44 -15.79 4.85 -2.39
C GLU A 44 -15.33 4.64 -0.94
N HIS A 45 -14.15 5.16 -0.57
CA HIS A 45 -13.64 5.11 0.80
C HIS A 45 -14.52 5.90 1.79
N LEU A 46 -14.96 7.10 1.41
CA LEU A 46 -15.85 7.92 2.23
C LEU A 46 -17.17 7.21 2.53
N ARG A 47 -17.73 6.53 1.52
CA ARG A 47 -18.97 5.75 1.65
C ARG A 47 -18.79 4.54 2.57
N SER A 48 -17.66 3.84 2.46
CA SER A 48 -17.32 2.69 3.31
C SER A 48 -17.22 3.09 4.78
N GLU A 49 -16.45 4.14 5.10
CA GLU A 49 -16.26 4.57 6.49
C GLU A 49 -17.54 5.16 7.11
N THR A 50 -18.38 5.83 6.31
CA THR A 50 -19.69 6.31 6.78
C THR A 50 -20.61 5.15 7.19
N MET A 51 -20.59 4.03 6.45
CA MET A 51 -21.36 2.83 6.80
C MET A 51 -20.82 2.17 8.06
N ARG A 52 -19.49 2.13 8.23
CA ARG A 52 -18.83 1.59 9.42
C ARG A 52 -19.20 2.36 10.69
N ILE A 53 -19.19 3.70 10.67
CA ILE A 53 -19.63 4.50 11.83
C ILE A 53 -21.08 4.21 12.18
N LYS A 54 -21.95 4.11 11.16
CA LYS A 54 -23.36 3.78 11.38
C LYS A 54 -23.52 2.43 12.09
N GLU A 55 -22.78 1.41 11.66
CA GLU A 55 -22.79 0.09 12.30
C GLU A 55 -22.28 0.14 13.75
N LEU A 56 -21.18 0.85 14.01
CA LEU A 56 -20.61 1.03 15.35
C LEU A 56 -21.54 1.78 16.30
N THR A 57 -22.32 2.75 15.80
CA THR A 57 -23.30 3.50 16.60
C THR A 57 -24.65 2.80 16.79
N CYS A 58 -24.96 1.79 15.98
CA CYS A 58 -26.22 1.02 16.07
C CYS A 58 -26.11 -0.23 16.96
N ALA A 59 -24.90 -0.62 17.39
CA ALA A 59 -24.70 -1.75 18.28
C ALA A 59 -24.99 -1.37 19.75
N ASP A 60 -26.05 -1.94 20.33
CA ASP A 60 -26.51 -1.75 21.73
C ASP A 60 -25.58 -2.35 22.83
N LEU A 61 -24.28 -2.46 22.57
CA LEU A 61 -23.28 -2.87 23.56
C LEU A 61 -22.38 -1.70 23.94
N GLN A 62 -21.83 -1.74 25.17
CA GLN A 62 -20.90 -0.75 25.73
C GLN A 62 -19.94 -0.22 24.65
N VAL A 63 -20.26 0.95 24.12
CA VAL A 63 -19.54 1.54 23.00
C VAL A 63 -18.18 1.96 23.52
N ASP A 64 -17.15 1.23 23.09
CA ASP A 64 -15.77 1.68 23.21
C ASP A 64 -15.67 3.06 22.56
N ARG A 65 -15.29 4.07 23.35
CA ARG A 65 -15.30 5.49 22.93
C ARG A 65 -14.27 5.74 21.82
N ASP A 66 -13.22 4.95 21.77
CA ASP A 66 -12.08 5.20 20.89
C ASP A 66 -12.36 4.78 19.44
N ALA A 67 -13.17 3.73 19.23
CA ALA A 67 -13.55 3.23 17.91
C ALA A 67 -14.35 4.23 17.03
N PRO A 68 -15.44 4.87 17.52
CA PRO A 68 -16.15 5.89 16.74
C PRO A 68 -15.33 7.17 16.58
N ASP A 69 -14.50 7.55 17.56
CA ASP A 69 -13.62 8.73 17.48
C ASP A 69 -12.57 8.58 16.37
N GLU A 70 -11.94 7.40 16.28
CA GLU A 70 -11.01 7.06 15.21
C GLU A 70 -11.67 7.16 13.82
N SER A 71 -12.86 6.59 13.66
CA SER A 71 -13.57 6.65 12.38
C SER A 71 -13.99 8.09 12.00
N VAL A 72 -14.37 8.93 12.97
CA VAL A 72 -14.67 10.35 12.73
C VAL A 72 -13.43 11.09 12.23
N HIS A 73 -12.28 10.89 12.86
CA HIS A 73 -11.02 11.51 12.40
C HIS A 73 -10.58 11.02 11.02
N ARG A 74 -10.82 9.74 10.69
CA ARG A 74 -10.59 9.23 9.33
C ARG A 74 -11.51 9.87 8.29
N LEU A 75 -12.79 10.07 8.61
CA LEU A 75 -13.72 10.75 7.72
C LEU A 75 -13.30 12.19 7.45
N ASP A 76 -12.91 12.94 8.49
CA ASP A 76 -12.47 14.33 8.37
C ASP A 76 -11.29 14.43 7.37
N PHE A 77 -10.29 13.55 7.52
CA PHE A 77 -9.19 13.44 6.58
C PHE A 77 -9.62 13.10 5.14
N LEU A 78 -10.56 12.15 4.97
CA LEU A 78 -11.04 11.73 3.65
C LEU A 78 -11.82 12.85 2.94
N PHE A 79 -12.62 13.62 3.69
CA PHE A 79 -13.31 14.81 3.18
C PHE A 79 -12.30 15.86 2.70
N ASP A 80 -11.31 16.16 3.52
CA ASP A 80 -10.24 17.10 3.16
C ASP A 80 -9.45 16.63 1.93
N SER A 81 -9.18 15.33 1.83
CA SER A 81 -8.49 14.75 0.67
C SER A 81 -9.32 14.85 -0.61
N ALA A 82 -10.63 14.57 -0.53
CA ALA A 82 -11.54 14.71 -1.66
C ALA A 82 -11.65 16.18 -2.11
N ILE A 83 -11.73 17.13 -1.17
CA ILE A 83 -11.73 18.57 -1.48
C ILE A 83 -10.42 18.99 -2.14
N ARG A 84 -9.26 18.50 -1.65
CA ARG A 84 -7.94 18.76 -2.27
C ARG A 84 -7.89 18.24 -3.71
N ALA A 85 -8.40 17.04 -3.95
CA ALA A 85 -8.49 16.47 -5.29
C ALA A 85 -9.37 17.32 -6.22
N CYS A 86 -10.54 17.76 -5.75
CA CYS A 86 -11.43 18.64 -6.53
C CYS A 86 -10.81 20.02 -6.78
N SER A 87 -10.13 20.61 -5.80
CA SER A 87 -9.52 21.94 -5.93
C SER A 87 -8.26 22.00 -6.80
N GLY A 88 -7.76 20.85 -7.30
CA GLY A 88 -6.54 20.79 -8.11
C GLY A 88 -5.29 21.18 -7.32
N ALA A 89 -5.26 20.88 -6.01
CA ALA A 89 -4.13 21.20 -5.15
C ALA A 89 -2.85 20.55 -5.69
N GLY A 90 -1.87 21.39 -6.07
CA GLY A 90 -0.57 20.97 -6.54
C GLY A 90 0.31 20.39 -5.42
N PRO A 91 1.48 19.83 -5.75
CA PRO A 91 2.44 19.38 -4.74
C PRO A 91 2.81 20.54 -3.80
N LEU A 92 3.03 20.19 -2.53
CA LEU A 92 3.38 21.14 -1.47
C LEU A 92 4.61 21.97 -1.88
N GLU A 93 4.57 23.31 -1.70
CA GLU A 93 5.72 24.17 -1.97
C GLU A 93 6.90 23.79 -1.05
N GLU A 94 8.14 23.86 -1.53
CA GLU A 94 9.32 23.41 -0.79
C GLU A 94 9.48 24.15 0.57
N ALA A 95 9.07 25.42 0.65
CA ALA A 95 9.06 26.19 1.89
C ALA A 95 8.05 25.64 2.92
N ASP A 96 6.86 25.25 2.46
CA ASP A 96 5.84 24.64 3.32
C ASP A 96 6.24 23.22 3.71
N ALA A 97 6.90 22.48 2.81
CA ALA A 97 7.46 21.16 3.09
C ALA A 97 8.51 21.20 4.18
N GLN A 98 9.40 22.20 4.16
CA GLN A 98 10.40 22.41 5.19
C GLN A 98 9.77 22.75 6.55
N ARG A 99 8.72 23.58 6.56
CA ARG A 99 7.99 23.93 7.78
C ARG A 99 7.31 22.71 8.40
N ILE A 100 6.62 21.90 7.59
CA ILE A 100 5.97 20.66 8.05
C ILE A 100 7.03 19.68 8.58
N ARG A 101 8.18 19.53 7.89
CA ARG A 101 9.27 18.66 8.36
C ARG A 101 9.81 19.07 9.73
N ALA A 102 9.99 20.38 9.96
CA ALA A 102 10.46 20.89 11.26
C ALA A 102 9.47 20.60 12.39
N GLN A 103 8.17 20.77 12.14
CA GLN A 103 7.11 20.48 13.12
C GLN A 103 6.99 18.97 13.39
N ILE A 104 7.18 18.12 12.38
CA ILE A 104 7.21 16.65 12.55
C ILE A 104 8.42 16.23 13.38
N SER A 105 9.59 16.83 13.19
CA SER A 105 10.77 16.51 14.02
C SER A 105 10.56 16.88 15.48
N GLU A 106 9.93 18.02 15.77
CA GLU A 106 9.60 18.45 17.13
C GLU A 106 8.58 17.49 17.78
N LEU A 107 7.56 17.08 17.03
CA LEU A 107 6.59 16.09 17.50
C LEU A 107 7.25 14.74 17.79
N ALA A 108 8.14 14.27 16.91
CA ALA A 108 8.85 13.01 17.09
C ALA A 108 9.74 13.03 18.34
N GLU A 109 10.45 14.14 18.59
CA GLU A 109 11.26 14.33 19.79
C GLU A 109 10.39 14.32 21.06
N ASN A 110 9.25 15.01 21.05
CA ASN A 110 8.31 15.03 22.17
C ASN A 110 7.72 13.64 22.48
N VAL A 111 7.45 12.82 21.46
CA VAL A 111 6.95 11.44 21.61
C VAL A 111 8.06 10.49 22.09
N MET A 112 9.29 10.64 21.58
CA MET A 112 10.42 9.80 22.00
C MET A 112 10.86 10.06 23.43
N ASN A 113 10.65 11.28 23.93
CA ASN A 113 10.95 11.68 25.31
C ASN A 113 9.78 11.45 26.28
N LEU A 114 8.78 10.66 25.88
CA LEU A 114 7.70 10.25 26.78
C LEU A 114 8.27 9.43 27.94
N ASP A 115 8.20 9.99 29.14
CA ASP A 115 8.78 9.37 30.33
C ASP A 115 7.65 8.77 31.18
N PRO A 116 7.51 7.43 31.24
CA PRO A 116 6.38 6.76 31.87
C PRO A 116 6.43 6.80 33.41
N ILE A 117 7.33 7.58 34.01
CA ILE A 117 7.54 7.66 35.47
C ILE A 117 6.26 8.10 36.21
N SER A 118 5.37 8.90 35.61
CA SER A 118 4.11 9.27 36.25
C SER A 118 2.97 9.58 35.27
N VAL A 119 1.75 9.15 35.56
CA VAL A 119 0.55 9.46 34.75
C VAL A 119 0.36 10.98 34.53
N PRO A 120 0.58 11.87 35.52
CA PRO A 120 0.48 13.30 35.31
C PRO A 120 1.55 13.89 34.38
N SER A 121 2.79 13.34 34.40
CA SER A 121 3.85 13.78 33.49
C SER A 121 3.58 13.33 32.06
N VAL A 122 3.11 12.09 31.88
CA VAL A 122 2.69 11.55 30.57
C VAL A 122 1.52 12.35 30.00
N TYR A 123 0.50 12.68 30.82
CA TYR A 123 -0.62 13.52 30.36
C TYR A 123 -0.15 14.90 29.89
N LYS A 124 0.78 15.53 30.61
CA LYS A 124 1.34 16.83 30.23
C LYS A 124 2.12 16.75 28.92
N GLN A 125 2.93 15.71 28.73
CA GLN A 125 3.69 15.48 27.49
C GLN A 125 2.76 15.15 26.31
N LEU A 126 1.72 14.34 26.52
CA LEU A 126 0.70 14.05 25.52
C LEU A 126 -0.11 15.29 25.14
N SER A 127 -0.44 16.15 26.10
CA SER A 127 -1.12 17.43 25.84
C SER A 127 -0.25 18.38 25.03
N GLN A 128 1.06 18.40 25.27
CA GLN A 128 2.02 19.17 24.46
C GLN A 128 2.10 18.62 23.03
N ALA A 129 2.27 17.30 22.88
CA ALA A 129 2.29 16.65 21.57
C ALA A 129 0.97 16.85 20.78
N SER A 130 -0.18 16.79 21.47
CA SER A 130 -1.49 17.06 20.87
C SER A 130 -1.61 18.51 20.37
N THR A 131 -1.04 19.48 21.11
CA THR A 131 -1.00 20.88 20.67
C THR A 131 -0.14 21.04 19.42
N THR A 132 1.05 20.42 19.38
CA THR A 132 1.91 20.41 18.20
C THR A 132 1.22 19.75 17.00
N LEU A 133 0.47 18.66 17.22
CA LEU A 133 -0.32 17.98 16.18
C LEU A 133 -1.45 18.87 15.65
N HIS A 134 -2.16 19.58 16.53
CA HIS A 134 -3.18 20.54 16.13
C HIS A 134 -2.60 21.71 15.32
N ASP A 135 -1.42 22.21 15.70
CA ASP A 135 -0.73 23.28 14.97
C ASP A 135 -0.21 22.80 13.61
N LEU A 136 0.21 21.54 13.51
CA LEU A 136 0.55 20.90 12.24
C LEU A 136 -0.68 20.76 11.34
N HIS A 137 -1.79 20.27 11.91
CA HIS A 137 -3.06 20.10 11.19
C HIS A 137 -3.56 21.44 10.65
N SER A 138 -3.65 22.47 11.51
CA SER A 138 -4.08 23.81 11.09
C SER A 138 -3.12 24.49 10.12
N SER A 139 -1.82 24.19 10.20
CA SER A 139 -0.84 24.68 9.21
C SER A 139 -1.04 24.01 7.86
N SER A 140 -1.35 22.71 7.84
CA SER A 140 -1.70 22.00 6.61
C SER A 140 -3.02 22.49 6.00
N GLU A 141 -3.99 22.88 6.84
CA GLU A 141 -5.29 23.39 6.41
C GLU A 141 -5.20 24.86 5.94
N LYS A 142 -4.39 25.73 6.55
CA LYS A 142 -4.25 27.13 6.09
C LYS A 142 -3.68 27.25 4.68
N LEU A 143 -2.94 26.24 4.21
CA LEU A 143 -2.47 26.13 2.83
C LEU A 143 -3.62 25.91 1.83
N ARG A 144 -4.81 25.49 2.29
CA ARG A 144 -6.07 25.38 1.53
C ARG A 144 -6.61 26.74 1.05
N PHE A 145 -6.35 27.83 1.78
CA PHE A 145 -7.06 29.10 1.59
C PHE A 145 -6.18 30.29 1.19
N ARG A 146 -4.88 30.09 0.95
CA ARG A 146 -4.03 31.15 0.39
C ARG A 146 -4.34 31.31 -1.10
N LYS A 147 -5.41 32.08 -1.38
CA LYS A 147 -5.86 32.61 -2.67
C LYS A 147 -4.82 32.42 -3.78
N ARG A 148 -4.95 31.32 -4.53
CA ARG A 148 -4.46 31.32 -5.90
C ARG A 148 -5.43 32.21 -6.65
N SER A 149 -4.99 33.42 -7.02
CA SER A 149 -5.71 34.17 -8.04
C SER A 149 -5.90 33.21 -9.22
N ILE A 150 -7.11 33.14 -9.74
CA ILE A 150 -7.44 32.33 -10.91
C ILE A 150 -6.53 32.85 -12.03
N ALA A 151 -5.37 32.22 -12.19
CA ALA A 151 -4.47 32.47 -13.30
C ALA A 151 -5.26 32.02 -14.52
N LYS A 152 -5.68 33.00 -15.30
CA LYS A 152 -6.41 32.86 -16.55
C LYS A 152 -5.70 31.77 -17.37
N VAL A 153 -6.31 30.60 -17.46
CA VAL A 153 -5.80 29.51 -18.30
C VAL A 153 -5.79 30.06 -19.73
N VAL A 154 -4.60 30.32 -20.26
CA VAL A 154 -4.41 30.71 -21.65
C VAL A 154 -4.56 29.42 -22.47
N PRO A 155 -5.63 29.26 -23.27
CA PRO A 155 -5.77 28.07 -24.10
C PRO A 155 -4.76 28.18 -25.25
N GLY A 156 -3.77 27.27 -25.28
CA GLY A 156 -2.80 27.21 -26.37
C GLY A 156 -1.35 26.88 -25.98
N GLN A 157 -1.03 26.70 -24.69
CA GLN A 157 0.27 26.11 -24.34
C GLN A 157 0.16 24.59 -24.40
N ALA A 158 0.86 24.01 -25.36
CA ALA A 158 1.10 22.58 -25.42
C ALA A 158 1.58 22.10 -24.05
N MET A 159 0.98 21.03 -23.57
CA MET A 159 1.30 20.36 -22.32
C MET A 159 2.74 19.85 -22.41
N GLU A 160 3.69 20.68 -21.97
CA GLU A 160 5.02 20.21 -21.62
C GLU A 160 4.85 19.11 -20.55
N PRO A 161 5.41 17.91 -20.77
CA PRO A 161 5.19 16.78 -19.89
C PRO A 161 5.68 17.13 -18.49
N TRP A 162 4.77 17.00 -17.52
CA TRP A 162 4.97 17.16 -16.08
C TRP A 162 6.42 16.82 -15.68
N SER A 163 7.17 17.84 -15.25
CA SER A 163 8.52 17.66 -14.71
C SER A 163 8.44 16.79 -13.45
N ALA A 164 8.89 15.55 -13.61
CA ALA A 164 8.93 14.56 -12.55
C ALA A 164 9.86 15.04 -11.43
N SER A 165 9.39 14.96 -10.17
CA SER A 165 10.29 14.93 -9.03
C SER A 165 10.92 13.53 -8.95
N PRO A 166 12.25 13.37 -9.09
CA PRO A 166 12.89 12.08 -9.07
C PRO A 166 13.34 11.76 -7.64
N SER A 167 12.60 10.93 -6.89
CA SER A 167 13.18 10.20 -5.73
C SER A 167 12.25 9.21 -5.04
N GLY A 168 11.42 8.46 -5.77
CA GLY A 168 10.89 7.22 -5.21
C GLY A 168 11.96 6.13 -5.26
N ARG A 169 12.70 5.87 -4.17
CA ARG A 169 13.73 4.79 -4.10
C ARG A 169 13.19 3.47 -4.66
N ILE A 170 14.01 2.73 -5.40
CA ILE A 170 13.66 1.39 -5.90
C ILE A 170 13.42 0.46 -4.68
N PRO A 171 12.28 -0.26 -4.62
CA PRO A 171 12.02 -1.21 -3.53
C PRO A 171 12.90 -2.46 -3.73
N TRP A 172 14.21 -2.29 -3.59
CA TRP A 172 15.20 -3.34 -3.86
C TRP A 172 14.97 -4.59 -3.02
N GLY A 173 14.48 -4.45 -1.78
CA GLY A 173 14.13 -5.60 -0.95
C GLY A 173 13.06 -6.48 -1.58
N LEU A 174 11.97 -5.88 -2.07
CA LEU A 174 10.88 -6.60 -2.73
C LEU A 174 11.36 -7.24 -4.05
N ILE A 175 12.12 -6.50 -4.86
CA ILE A 175 12.65 -7.02 -6.13
C ILE A 175 13.56 -8.23 -5.86
N LEU A 176 14.42 -8.13 -4.86
CA LEU A 176 15.38 -9.17 -4.53
C LEU A 176 14.68 -10.41 -3.98
N ALA A 177 13.71 -10.25 -3.07
CA ALA A 177 12.92 -11.37 -2.54
C ALA A 177 12.24 -12.15 -3.67
N VAL A 178 11.48 -11.46 -4.52
CA VAL A 178 10.76 -12.06 -5.65
C VAL A 178 11.70 -12.65 -6.70
N SER A 179 12.87 -12.05 -6.92
CA SER A 179 13.85 -12.59 -7.88
C SER A 179 14.57 -13.83 -7.34
N VAL A 180 14.81 -13.91 -6.03
CA VAL A 180 15.41 -15.09 -5.39
C VAL A 180 14.43 -16.24 -5.42
N ASP A 181 13.15 -15.97 -5.12
CA ASP A 181 12.05 -16.94 -5.21
C ASP A 181 11.96 -17.55 -6.62
N ALA A 182 11.79 -16.69 -7.63
CA ALA A 182 11.75 -17.09 -9.03
C ALA A 182 13.01 -17.84 -9.49
N ALA A 183 14.19 -17.49 -8.99
CA ALA A 183 15.44 -18.19 -9.28
C ALA A 183 15.48 -19.61 -8.69
N VAL A 184 15.00 -19.78 -7.45
CA VAL A 184 14.93 -21.10 -6.79
C VAL A 184 13.90 -21.99 -7.48
N ASP A 185 12.75 -21.45 -7.89
CA ASP A 185 11.75 -22.20 -8.66
C ASP A 185 12.30 -22.65 -10.01
N GLY A 186 12.96 -21.74 -10.73
CA GLY A 186 13.59 -22.06 -12.01
C GLY A 186 14.63 -23.18 -11.86
N LEU A 187 15.44 -23.09 -10.80
CA LEU A 187 16.42 -24.12 -10.46
C LEU A 187 15.74 -25.48 -10.18
N LEU A 188 14.61 -25.50 -9.47
CA LEU A 188 13.87 -26.74 -9.17
C LEU A 188 13.21 -27.33 -10.43
N ILE A 189 12.66 -26.49 -11.32
CA ILE A 189 12.07 -26.91 -12.60
C ILE A 189 13.13 -27.59 -13.48
N GLY A 190 14.31 -26.98 -13.62
CA GLY A 190 15.40 -27.53 -14.44
C GLY A 190 15.89 -28.89 -13.93
N LEU A 191 15.98 -29.06 -12.61
CA LEU A 191 16.34 -30.33 -11.99
C LEU A 191 15.24 -31.38 -12.10
N ALA A 192 13.98 -31.02 -11.82
CA ALA A 192 12.84 -31.91 -11.93
C ALA A 192 12.71 -32.45 -13.36
N ALA A 193 12.85 -31.58 -14.37
CA ALA A 193 12.82 -31.96 -15.78
C ALA A 193 13.98 -32.90 -16.17
N SER A 194 15.14 -32.78 -15.53
CA SER A 194 16.29 -33.65 -15.78
C SER A 194 16.14 -35.08 -15.22
N VAL A 195 15.32 -35.24 -14.17
CA VAL A 195 14.97 -36.54 -13.58
C VAL A 195 13.84 -37.19 -14.36
N ALA A 196 12.72 -36.47 -14.52
CA ALA A 196 11.56 -36.93 -15.26
C ALA A 196 10.82 -35.74 -15.88
N LEU A 197 10.55 -35.81 -17.19
CA LEU A 197 9.88 -34.73 -17.91
C LEU A 197 8.51 -34.39 -17.31
N GLY A 198 7.75 -35.40 -16.86
CA GLY A 198 6.44 -35.20 -16.22
C GLY A 198 6.53 -34.39 -14.92
N SER A 199 7.55 -34.64 -14.08
CA SER A 199 7.77 -33.88 -12.85
C SER A 199 8.13 -32.43 -13.14
N GLY A 200 8.99 -32.19 -14.13
CA GLY A 200 9.33 -30.83 -14.59
C GLY A 200 8.12 -30.06 -15.11
N LEU A 201 7.21 -30.72 -15.83
CA LEU A 201 5.97 -30.12 -16.33
C LEU A 201 5.02 -29.72 -15.20
N ILE A 202 4.81 -30.60 -14.22
CA ILE A 202 3.97 -30.29 -13.05
C ILE A 202 4.53 -29.08 -12.30
N MET A 203 5.84 -29.05 -12.04
CA MET A 203 6.52 -27.92 -11.39
C MET A 203 6.36 -26.62 -12.18
N ALA A 204 6.54 -26.67 -13.51
CA ALA A 204 6.36 -25.51 -14.37
C ALA A 204 4.91 -25.00 -14.36
N CYS A 205 3.92 -25.91 -14.37
CA CYS A 205 2.51 -25.56 -14.27
C CYS A 205 2.19 -24.88 -12.92
N ALA A 206 2.67 -25.43 -11.80
CA ALA A 206 2.50 -24.84 -10.48
C ALA A 206 3.11 -23.43 -10.40
N THR A 207 4.38 -23.30 -10.81
CA THR A 207 5.12 -22.04 -10.82
C THR A 207 4.46 -20.99 -11.73
N THR A 208 3.81 -21.40 -12.83
CA THR A 208 3.10 -20.47 -13.71
C THR A 208 1.91 -19.81 -13.01
N ILE A 209 1.14 -20.59 -12.24
CA ILE A 209 -0.01 -20.08 -11.49
C ILE A 209 0.47 -19.15 -10.38
N GLU A 210 1.50 -19.55 -9.65
CA GLU A 210 2.13 -18.76 -8.61
C GLU A 210 2.67 -17.42 -9.15
N MET A 211 3.47 -17.48 -10.20
CA MET A 211 4.06 -16.31 -10.84
C MET A 211 3.01 -15.37 -11.46
N PHE A 212 1.82 -15.88 -11.82
CA PHE A 212 0.71 -15.03 -12.24
C PHE A 212 0.21 -14.14 -11.10
N PHE A 213 -0.12 -14.73 -9.95
CA PHE A 213 -0.61 -13.97 -8.79
C PHE A 213 0.48 -13.07 -8.19
N LEU A 214 1.68 -13.61 -8.03
CA LEU A 214 2.82 -12.89 -7.50
C LEU A 214 3.21 -11.75 -8.45
N GLY A 215 3.29 -12.01 -9.76
CA GLY A 215 3.58 -11.01 -10.79
C GLY A 215 2.57 -9.87 -10.83
N CYS A 216 1.27 -10.16 -10.72
CA CYS A 216 0.23 -9.13 -10.61
C CYS A 216 0.42 -8.26 -9.36
N SER A 217 0.61 -8.87 -8.19
CA SER A 217 0.83 -8.18 -6.92
C SER A 217 2.10 -7.31 -6.95
N PHE A 218 3.19 -7.86 -7.48
CA PHE A 218 4.46 -7.17 -7.66
C PHE A 218 4.32 -5.98 -8.61
N CYS A 219 3.66 -6.16 -9.76
CA CYS A 219 3.41 -5.08 -10.71
C CYS A 219 2.61 -3.95 -10.08
N CYS A 220 1.55 -4.23 -9.30
CA CYS A 220 0.78 -3.21 -8.59
C CYS A 220 1.67 -2.37 -7.66
N LYS A 221 2.50 -3.02 -6.84
CA LYS A 221 3.44 -2.34 -5.92
C LYS A 221 4.51 -1.51 -6.65
N VAL A 222 4.95 -1.95 -7.83
CA VAL A 222 5.91 -1.21 -8.66
C VAL A 222 5.22 -0.02 -9.36
N LEU A 223 3.98 -0.17 -9.81
CA LEU A 223 3.21 0.84 -10.54
C LEU A 223 2.70 1.99 -9.67
N GLU A 224 2.51 1.75 -8.37
CA GLU A 224 2.21 2.79 -7.37
C GLU A 224 3.24 3.93 -7.38
N ARG A 225 4.47 3.66 -7.82
CA ARG A 225 5.52 4.67 -7.97
C ARG A 225 5.51 5.16 -9.42
N ARG A 226 5.08 6.40 -9.66
CA ARG A 226 5.12 7.05 -10.99
C ARG A 226 6.56 7.08 -11.53
N ARG A 227 6.91 6.09 -12.34
CA ARG A 227 8.21 5.88 -12.96
C ARG A 227 8.06 5.83 -14.48
N PRO A 228 9.11 6.19 -15.22
CA PRO A 228 9.07 6.05 -16.67
C PRO A 228 8.91 4.57 -17.05
N LEU A 229 8.13 4.32 -18.10
CA LEU A 229 7.69 2.99 -18.50
C LEU A 229 8.85 2.01 -18.72
N TYR A 230 9.98 2.48 -19.25
CA TYR A 230 11.17 1.65 -19.45
C TYR A 230 11.78 1.12 -18.14
N VAL A 231 11.77 1.91 -17.06
CA VAL A 231 12.27 1.45 -15.75
C VAL A 231 11.31 0.44 -15.14
N THR A 232 10.01 0.69 -15.23
CA THR A 232 8.98 -0.22 -14.72
C THR A 232 9.04 -1.57 -15.44
N VAL A 233 9.11 -1.55 -16.78
CA VAL A 233 9.25 -2.77 -17.58
C VAL A 233 10.56 -3.49 -17.25
N SER A 234 11.68 -2.77 -17.13
CA SER A 234 12.96 -3.39 -16.79
C SER A 234 12.94 -4.06 -15.43
N VAL A 235 12.34 -3.44 -14.42
CA VAL A 235 12.20 -4.00 -13.06
C VAL A 235 11.27 -5.21 -13.05
N CYS A 236 10.14 -5.15 -13.74
CA CYS A 236 9.20 -6.27 -13.85
C CYS A 236 9.76 -7.46 -14.64
N ALA A 237 10.74 -7.23 -15.50
CA ALA A 237 11.40 -8.30 -16.26
C ALA A 237 12.43 -9.08 -15.43
N ILE A 238 12.92 -8.57 -14.30
CA ILE A 238 13.99 -9.20 -13.51
C ILE A 238 13.57 -10.59 -12.98
N PRO A 239 12.42 -10.75 -12.29
CA PRO A 239 12.02 -12.05 -11.77
C PRO A 239 11.83 -13.15 -12.84
N PRO A 240 11.06 -12.95 -13.92
CA PRO A 240 10.90 -13.99 -14.94
C PRO A 240 12.22 -14.28 -15.68
N ALA A 241 13.10 -13.29 -15.84
CA ALA A 241 14.43 -13.53 -16.39
C ALA A 241 15.27 -14.42 -15.47
N SER A 242 15.25 -14.18 -14.16
CA SER A 242 15.98 -15.00 -13.18
C SER A 242 15.50 -16.47 -13.18
N LEU A 243 14.19 -16.69 -13.25
CA LEU A 243 13.59 -18.02 -13.38
C LEU A 243 14.11 -18.72 -14.64
N LEU A 244 14.00 -18.09 -15.80
CA LEU A 244 14.43 -18.70 -17.07
C LEU A 244 15.93 -19.02 -17.09
N ILE A 245 16.76 -18.11 -16.58
CA ILE A 245 18.22 -18.31 -16.51
C ILE A 245 18.53 -19.52 -15.63
N CYS A 246 17.92 -19.61 -14.44
CA CYS A 246 18.13 -20.71 -13.52
C CYS A 246 17.62 -22.05 -14.07
N THR A 247 16.45 -22.07 -14.73
CA THR A 247 15.92 -23.28 -15.39
C THR A 247 16.87 -23.79 -16.47
N VAL A 248 17.33 -22.92 -17.36
CA VAL A 248 18.22 -23.31 -18.47
C VAL A 248 19.59 -23.72 -17.92
N ALA A 249 20.15 -22.96 -16.99
CA ALA A 249 21.45 -23.24 -16.42
C ALA A 249 21.48 -24.62 -15.72
N THR A 250 20.44 -24.91 -14.93
CA THR A 250 20.37 -26.17 -14.19
C THR A 250 19.99 -27.35 -15.07
N GLY A 251 19.10 -27.17 -16.04
CA GLY A 251 18.83 -28.16 -17.08
C GLY A 251 20.10 -28.54 -17.86
N ALA A 252 20.90 -27.56 -18.28
CA ALA A 252 22.17 -27.79 -18.96
C ALA A 252 23.21 -28.46 -18.04
N ALA A 253 23.35 -27.98 -16.81
CA ALA A 253 24.29 -28.54 -15.84
C ALA A 253 23.96 -29.99 -15.48
N SER A 254 22.66 -30.34 -15.43
CA SER A 254 22.20 -31.69 -15.10
C SER A 254 22.68 -32.75 -16.09
N VAL A 255 22.88 -32.40 -17.37
CA VAL A 255 23.41 -33.32 -18.38
C VAL A 255 24.82 -33.80 -18.02
N SER A 256 25.64 -32.93 -17.44
CA SER A 256 27.04 -33.24 -17.09
C SER A 256 27.20 -33.77 -15.67
N LEU A 257 26.25 -33.49 -14.78
CA LEU A 257 26.39 -33.72 -13.33
C LEU A 257 25.52 -34.87 -12.79
N LYS A 258 24.69 -35.52 -13.61
CA LYS A 258 23.65 -36.47 -13.17
C LYS A 258 24.11 -37.53 -12.16
N ASP A 259 25.31 -38.07 -12.31
CA ASP A 259 25.87 -39.12 -11.43
C ASP A 259 26.82 -38.58 -10.35
N SER A 260 26.98 -37.26 -10.26
CA SER A 260 27.86 -36.60 -9.30
C SER A 260 27.14 -36.34 -7.97
N VAL A 261 27.89 -36.41 -6.88
CA VAL A 261 27.45 -35.94 -5.56
C VAL A 261 26.94 -34.50 -5.62
N ALA A 262 27.52 -33.67 -6.51
CA ALA A 262 27.10 -32.29 -6.70
C ALA A 262 25.63 -32.17 -7.16
N PHE A 263 25.12 -33.09 -7.97
CA PHE A 263 23.73 -33.06 -8.44
C PHE A 263 22.74 -33.39 -7.31
N SER A 264 23.05 -34.41 -6.51
CA SER A 264 22.26 -34.74 -5.32
C SER A 264 22.26 -33.61 -4.28
N GLY A 265 23.41 -32.97 -4.07
CA GLY A 265 23.54 -31.82 -3.17
C GLY A 265 22.76 -30.60 -3.68
N LEU A 266 22.77 -30.38 -4.99
CA LEU A 266 22.01 -29.31 -5.61
C LEU A 266 20.50 -29.53 -5.42
N ILE A 267 19.96 -30.72 -5.72
CA ILE A 267 18.54 -31.05 -5.48
C ILE A 267 18.15 -30.85 -4.00
N ALA A 268 18.96 -31.36 -3.08
CA ALA A 268 18.69 -31.23 -1.65
C ALA A 268 18.69 -29.75 -1.21
N PHE A 269 19.65 -28.97 -1.71
CA PHE A 269 19.71 -27.54 -1.47
C PHE A 269 18.46 -26.82 -2.00
N SER A 270 18.03 -27.10 -3.23
CA SER A 270 16.86 -26.47 -3.83
C SER A 270 15.58 -26.76 -3.05
N MET A 271 15.39 -28.02 -2.63
CA MET A 271 14.22 -28.38 -1.84
C MET A 271 14.17 -27.66 -0.49
N VAL A 272 15.32 -27.58 0.20
CA VAL A 272 15.39 -26.87 1.49
C VAL A 272 15.21 -25.36 1.29
N ALA A 273 15.79 -24.79 0.23
CA ALA A 273 15.66 -23.37 -0.10
C ALA A 273 14.19 -23.01 -0.41
N LEU A 274 13.50 -23.81 -1.23
CA LEU A 274 12.08 -23.62 -1.54
C LEU A 274 11.24 -23.69 -0.26
N LEU A 275 11.47 -24.71 0.58
CA LEU A 275 10.76 -24.86 1.84
C LEU A 275 10.96 -23.64 2.75
N PHE A 276 12.19 -23.14 2.85
CA PHE A 276 12.51 -21.94 3.65
C PHE A 276 11.82 -20.68 3.09
N LEU A 277 11.87 -20.46 1.78
CA LEU A 277 11.26 -19.30 1.14
C LEU A 277 9.74 -19.30 1.33
N VAL A 278 9.08 -20.44 1.08
CA VAL A 278 7.64 -20.61 1.32
C VAL A 278 7.27 -20.33 2.78
N PHE A 279 8.07 -20.79 3.75
CA PHE A 279 7.78 -20.50 5.16
C PHE A 279 7.93 -19.01 5.50
N GLN A 280 8.95 -18.34 4.98
CA GLN A 280 9.19 -16.92 5.24
C GLN A 280 8.16 -16.01 4.53
N GLU A 281 7.91 -16.24 3.24
CA GLU A 281 6.99 -15.44 2.43
C GLU A 281 5.52 -15.69 2.79
N LEU A 282 5.11 -16.96 2.98
CA LEU A 282 3.69 -17.28 3.15
C LEU A 282 3.27 -17.42 4.62
N VAL A 283 4.07 -18.06 5.47
CA VAL A 283 3.62 -18.37 6.85
C VAL A 283 3.94 -17.25 7.81
N VAL A 284 5.16 -16.70 7.77
CA VAL A 284 5.56 -15.61 8.67
C VAL A 284 4.81 -14.33 8.31
N GLU A 285 4.78 -13.93 7.03
CA GLU A 285 4.11 -12.69 6.65
C GLU A 285 2.58 -12.74 6.84
N ALA A 286 1.95 -13.90 6.66
CA ALA A 286 0.53 -14.04 6.94
C ALA A 286 0.22 -13.99 8.45
N ALA A 287 1.10 -14.54 9.29
CA ALA A 287 0.97 -14.45 10.75
C ALA A 287 1.15 -13.02 11.27
N GLU A 288 1.98 -12.20 10.61
CA GLU A 288 2.18 -10.80 10.96
C GLU A 288 1.02 -9.89 10.54
N LYS A 289 0.40 -10.16 9.38
CA LYS A 289 -0.69 -9.33 8.85
C LYS A 289 -2.06 -9.64 9.44
N ASP A 290 -2.35 -10.90 9.78
CA ASP A 290 -3.64 -11.34 10.31
C ASP A 290 -3.47 -12.01 11.68
N LYS A 291 -3.48 -11.19 12.74
CA LYS A 291 -3.40 -11.67 14.13
C LYS A 291 -4.61 -12.51 14.57
N GLU A 292 -5.74 -12.45 13.83
CA GLU A 292 -7.00 -13.10 14.21
C GLU A 292 -7.49 -14.17 13.21
N ALA A 293 -6.87 -14.34 12.03
CA ALA A 293 -7.41 -15.15 10.92
C ALA A 293 -6.46 -16.26 10.38
N THR A 294 -5.57 -16.81 11.21
CA THR A 294 -4.53 -17.79 10.81
C THR A 294 -5.07 -19.11 10.21
N TRP A 295 -6.34 -19.46 10.48
CA TRP A 295 -6.99 -20.68 9.99
C TRP A 295 -7.13 -20.72 8.47
N HIS A 296 -7.44 -19.59 7.82
CA HIS A 296 -7.71 -19.57 6.37
C HIS A 296 -6.45 -19.84 5.54
N VAL A 297 -5.32 -19.27 5.97
CA VAL A 297 -4.02 -19.44 5.33
C VAL A 297 -3.58 -20.90 5.37
N SER A 298 -3.74 -21.54 6.54
CA SER A 298 -3.43 -22.96 6.72
C SER A 298 -4.27 -23.84 5.80
N ILE A 299 -5.57 -23.57 5.66
CA ILE A 299 -6.46 -24.33 4.76
C ILE A 299 -6.05 -24.17 3.30
N CYS A 300 -5.76 -22.95 2.85
CA CYS A 300 -5.31 -22.70 1.48
C CYS A 300 -3.99 -23.42 1.18
N LEU A 301 -3.06 -23.46 2.14
CA LEU A 301 -1.80 -24.20 2.01
C LEU A 301 -2.03 -25.72 1.89
N TYR A 302 -2.88 -26.30 2.75
CA TYR A 302 -3.24 -27.72 2.64
C TYR A 302 -3.98 -28.03 1.34
N LEU A 303 -4.88 -27.16 0.90
CA LEU A 303 -5.58 -27.31 -0.36
C LEU A 303 -4.61 -27.31 -1.55
N GLY A 304 -3.66 -26.36 -1.59
CA GLY A 304 -2.62 -26.32 -2.61
C GLY A 304 -1.78 -27.60 -2.64
N LEU A 305 -1.41 -28.13 -1.47
CA LEU A 305 -0.69 -29.40 -1.35
C LEU A 305 -1.51 -30.58 -1.90
N VAL A 306 -2.79 -30.69 -1.53
CA VAL A 306 -3.68 -31.76 -2.01
C VAL A 306 -3.88 -31.67 -3.52
N VAL A 307 -4.11 -30.46 -4.06
CA VAL A 307 -4.25 -30.24 -5.50
C VAL A 307 -2.96 -30.62 -6.23
N SER A 308 -1.79 -30.27 -5.70
CA SER A 308 -0.49 -30.66 -6.27
C SER A 308 -0.31 -32.19 -6.29
N ILE A 309 -0.68 -32.89 -5.21
CA ILE A 309 -0.63 -34.36 -5.15
C ILE A 309 -1.59 -34.98 -6.18
N ILE A 310 -2.83 -34.50 -6.28
CA ILE A 310 -3.80 -34.99 -7.26
C ILE A 310 -3.27 -34.77 -8.69
N LEU A 311 -2.72 -33.60 -8.97
CA LEU A 311 -2.14 -33.27 -10.26
C LEU A 311 -0.95 -34.18 -10.59
N HIS A 312 -0.10 -34.46 -9.62
CA HIS A 312 0.99 -35.42 -9.78
C HIS A 312 0.49 -36.82 -10.10
N MET A 313 -0.52 -37.32 -9.37
CA MET A 313 -1.10 -38.64 -9.63
C MET A 313 -1.83 -38.73 -10.98
N ALA A 314 -2.34 -37.62 -11.51
CA ALA A 314 -3.01 -37.59 -12.81
C ALA A 314 -2.04 -37.51 -14.00
N LEU A 315 -0.81 -37.02 -13.78
CA LEU A 315 0.21 -36.80 -14.82
C LEU A 315 1.39 -37.79 -14.74
N ALA A 316 1.47 -38.61 -13.69
CA ALA A 316 2.42 -39.69 -13.50
C ALA A 316 1.95 -40.99 -14.19
#